data_AF-B5HH39-F1
#
_entry.id   AF-B5HH39-F1
#
_cell.length_a   1.000
_cell.length_b   1.000
_cell.length_c   1.000
_cell.angle_alpha   90.00
_cell.angle_beta   90.00
_cell.angle_gamma   90.00
#
_symmetry.space_group_name_H-M   'P 1'
#
loop_
_entity.id
_entity.type
_entity.pdbx_description
1 polymer ?
#
loop_
_entity_poly.entity_id
_entity_poly.type
_entity_poly.pdbx_seq_one_letter_code
_entity_poly.pdbx_strand_id
1 'polypeptide(L)' 'MTVTGRVDDTSPAARRELALVDLLDRLLAGGVVLTGDLTLRIADVDLVRIDLSALISSVGPRVPSPWPDLEENR' A
#
# COMPACT_ATOMS: atom_id res chain seq x y z
N MET A 1 -0.63 41.25 -24.98
CA MET A 1 -1.58 41.24 -23.85
C MET A 1 -2.62 40.19 -24.20
N THR A 2 -2.62 38.97 -23.69
CA THR A 2 -2.33 38.51 -22.32
C THR A 2 -1.81 37.07 -22.37
N VAL A 3 -0.78 36.80 -21.56
CA VAL A 3 -0.30 35.46 -21.22
C VAL A 3 -1.35 34.77 -20.36
N THR A 4 -1.83 33.60 -20.77
CA THR A 4 -2.44 32.64 -19.85
C THR A 4 -1.72 31.31 -20.04
N GLY A 5 -0.85 30.98 -19.10
CA GLY A 5 -0.17 29.70 -19.04
C GLY A 5 -1.19 28.57 -18.95
N ARG A 6 -1.16 27.67 -19.93
CA ARG A 6 -1.72 26.35 -19.78
C ARG A 6 -0.58 25.46 -19.34
N VAL A 7 -0.67 24.94 -18.13
CA VAL A 7 0.23 23.92 -17.62
C VAL A 7 -0.01 22.67 -18.49
N ASP A 8 0.84 22.45 -19.50
CA ASP A 8 0.79 21.23 -20.30
C ASP A 8 1.34 20.08 -19.47
N ASP A 9 0.40 19.40 -18.82
CA ASP A 9 0.53 18.24 -17.93
C ASP A 9 0.88 16.95 -18.71
N THR A 10 1.99 16.99 -19.46
CA THR A 10 2.51 15.85 -20.23
C THR A 10 3.90 15.43 -19.76
N SER A 11 4.16 15.55 -18.46
CA SER A 11 5.40 15.04 -17.88
C SER A 11 5.33 13.51 -17.72
N PRO A 12 6.37 12.73 -18.10
CA PRO A 12 6.39 11.27 -17.94
C PRO A 12 6.31 10.81 -16.48
N ALA A 13 6.53 11.71 -15.51
CA ALA A 13 6.33 11.46 -14.09
C ALA A 13 4.85 11.29 -13.73
N ALA A 14 3.97 12.18 -14.19
CA ALA A 14 2.52 12.11 -13.93
C ALA A 14 1.90 10.82 -14.50
N ARG A 15 2.41 10.35 -15.65
CA ARG A 15 1.97 9.09 -16.29
C ARG A 15 2.45 7.83 -15.54
N ARG A 16 3.55 7.90 -14.79
CA ARG A 16 4.04 6.80 -13.92
C ARG A 16 3.30 6.74 -12.59
N GLU A 17 2.96 7.89 -12.01
CA GLU A 17 2.18 7.94 -10.76
C GLU A 17 0.79 7.32 -10.94
N LEU A 18 0.11 7.61 -12.06
CA LEU A 18 -1.20 6.99 -12.38
C LEU A 18 -1.11 5.46 -12.51
N ALA A 19 -0.02 4.93 -13.06
CA ALA A 19 0.16 3.48 -13.22
C ALA A 19 0.41 2.74 -11.88
N LEU A 20 1.06 3.40 -10.91
CA LEU A 20 1.26 2.83 -9.58
C LEU A 20 -0.04 2.85 -8.77
N VAL A 21 -0.83 3.92 -8.90
CA VAL A 21 -2.13 4.02 -8.21
C VAL A 21 -3.14 3.04 -8.78
N ASP A 22 -3.23 2.86 -10.10
CA ASP A 22 -4.09 1.84 -10.72
C ASP A 22 -3.64 0.42 -10.37
N LEU A 23 -2.32 0.17 -10.31
CA LEU A 23 -1.78 -1.11 -9.85
C LEU A 23 -2.15 -1.33 -8.38
N LEU A 24 -1.99 -0.31 -7.53
CA LEU A 24 -2.32 -0.38 -6.11
C LEU A 24 -3.83 -0.56 -5.90
N ASP A 25 -4.69 0.13 -6.65
CA ASP A 25 -6.16 0.02 -6.58
C ASP A 25 -6.62 -1.35 -7.07
N ARG A 26 -6.02 -1.89 -8.13
CA ARG A 26 -6.31 -3.26 -8.59
C ARG A 26 -5.81 -4.33 -7.62
N LEU A 27 -4.67 -4.11 -6.97
CA LEU A 27 -4.14 -4.94 -5.90
C LEU A 27 -5.05 -4.86 -4.64
N LEU A 28 -5.56 -3.66 -4.31
CA LEU A 28 -6.48 -3.41 -3.19
C LEU A 28 -7.88 -4.00 -3.44
N ALA A 29 -8.36 -3.97 -4.69
CA ALA A 29 -9.67 -4.50 -5.07
C ALA A 29 -9.69 -6.04 -5.18
N GLY A 30 -8.59 -6.65 -5.64
CA GLY A 30 -8.49 -8.10 -5.84
C GLY A 30 -7.97 -8.87 -4.62
N GLY A 31 -7.22 -8.20 -3.74
CA GLY A 31 -6.48 -8.81 -2.66
C GLY A 31 -5.11 -9.33 -3.14
N VAL A 32 -4.06 -9.03 -2.37
CA VAL A 32 -2.67 -9.44 -2.67
C VAL A 32 -2.15 -10.34 -1.58
N VAL A 33 -1.54 -11.46 -1.96
CA VAL A 33 -0.74 -12.27 -1.04
C VAL A 33 0.70 -11.78 -1.12
N LEU A 34 1.20 -11.17 -0.04
CA LEU A 34 2.61 -10.84 0.14
C LEU A 34 3.29 -12.02 0.81
N THR A 35 4.32 -12.54 0.15
CA THR A 35 5.24 -13.53 0.70
C THR A 35 6.61 -12.90 0.86
N GLY A 36 7.25 -13.11 2.00
CA GLY A 36 8.59 -12.63 2.28
C GLY A 36 9.19 -13.31 3.49
N ASP A 37 10.45 -13.02 3.78
CA ASP A 37 11.14 -13.50 4.96
C ASP A 37 11.87 -12.36 5.67
N LEU A 38 11.89 -12.41 7.00
CA LEU A 38 12.57 -11.45 7.86
C LEU A 38 13.48 -12.20 8.83
N THR A 39 14.77 -11.87 8.81
CA THR A 39 15.72 -12.38 9.79
C THR A 39 16.17 -11.28 10.75
N LEU A 40 15.95 -11.50 12.04
CA LEU A 40 16.43 -10.63 13.11
C LEU A 40 17.84 -11.06 13.52
N ARG A 41 18.80 -10.15 13.29
CA ARG A 41 20.20 -10.31 13.68
C ARG A 41 20.55 -9.44 14.88
N ILE A 42 21.34 -9.98 15.80
CA ILE A 42 21.97 -9.23 16.89
C ILE A 42 23.45 -9.60 16.95
N ALA A 43 24.32 -8.59 17.02
CA ALA A 43 25.77 -8.78 17.10
C ALA A 43 26.33 -9.71 15.99
N ASP A 44 25.87 -9.51 14.75
CA ASP A 44 26.28 -10.28 13.56
C ASP A 44 25.85 -11.76 13.56
N VAL A 45 24.94 -12.16 14.47
CA VAL A 45 24.39 -13.51 14.53
C VAL A 45 22.89 -13.50 14.22
N ASP A 46 22.45 -14.38 13.33
CA ASP A 46 21.04 -14.61 13.01
C ASP A 46 20.35 -15.33 14.17
N LEU A 47 19.37 -14.69 14.82
CA LEU A 47 18.66 -15.27 15.96
C LEU A 47 17.30 -15.85 15.58
N VAL A 48 16.56 -15.13 14.73
CA VAL A 48 15.18 -15.46 14.43
C VAL A 48 14.94 -15.26 12.95
N ARG A 49 14.43 -16.29 12.26
CA ARG A 49 13.92 -16.19 10.89
C ARG A 49 12.41 -16.31 10.93
N ILE A 50 11.72 -15.41 10.25
CA ILE A 50 10.27 -15.33 10.18
C ILE A 50 9.87 -15.38 8.71
N ASP A 51 9.13 -16.42 8.33
CA ASP A 51 8.49 -16.52 7.02
C ASP A 51 7.13 -15.82 7.08
N LEU A 52 6.96 -14.76 6.31
CA LEU A 52 5.78 -13.91 6.27
C LEU A 52 4.89 -14.31 5.09
N SER A 53 3.63 -14.62 5.38
CA SER A 53 2.56 -14.68 4.38
C SER A 53 1.41 -13.79 4.85
N ALA A 54 1.11 -12.74 4.09
CA ALA A 54 0.10 -11.76 4.44
C ALA A 54 -0.85 -11.53 3.27
N LEU A 55 -2.16 -11.68 3.49
CA LEU A 55 -3.18 -11.29 2.54
C LEU A 55 -3.59 -9.84 2.82
N ILE A 56 -3.29 -8.93 1.92
CA ILE A 56 -3.76 -7.54 1.95
C ILE A 56 -5.06 -7.49 1.15
N SER A 57 -6.16 -7.14 1.79
CA SER A 57 -7.45 -6.87 1.15
C SER A 57 -8.00 -5.53 1.63
N SER A 58 -8.84 -4.89 0.81
CA SER A 58 -9.56 -3.70 1.25
C SER A 58 -10.58 -4.04 2.33
N VAL A 59 -10.61 -3.24 3.39
CA VAL A 59 -11.63 -3.32 4.43
C VAL A 59 -12.92 -2.66 3.94
N GLY A 60 -14.05 -3.34 4.14
CA GLY A 60 -15.35 -2.88 3.68
C GLY A 60 -16.48 -3.75 4.22
N PRO A 61 -17.72 -3.57 3.75
CA PRO A 61 -18.87 -4.29 4.30
C PRO A 61 -18.78 -5.81 4.20
N ARG A 62 -18.02 -6.32 3.21
CA ARG A 62 -17.78 -7.74 3.00
C ARG A 62 -16.57 -8.29 3.77
N VAL A 63 -15.62 -7.42 4.14
CA VAL A 63 -14.40 -7.76 4.88
C VAL A 63 -14.25 -6.72 5.99
N PRO A 64 -14.89 -6.92 7.15
CA PRO A 64 -14.81 -5.97 8.24
C PRO A 64 -13.38 -5.90 8.80
N SER A 65 -13.02 -4.74 9.36
CA SER A 65 -11.79 -4.62 10.14
C SER A 65 -11.84 -5.58 11.33
N PRO A 66 -10.77 -6.35 11.59
CA PRO A 66 -10.70 -7.23 12.76
C PRO A 66 -10.49 -6.45 14.07
N TRP A 67 -10.16 -5.16 13.98
CA TRP A 67 -9.97 -4.30 15.13
C TRP A 67 -11.27 -3.56 15.43
N PRO A 68 -11.73 -3.54 16.70
CA PRO A 68 -12.91 -2.79 17.09
C PRO A 68 -12.68 -1.28 16.87
N ASP A 69 -13.71 -0.58 16.40
CA ASP A 69 -13.69 0.88 16.26
C ASP A 69 -13.52 1.50 17.65
N LEU A 70 -12.37 2.08 17.94
CA LEU A 70 -12.02 2.65 19.26
C LEU A 70 -12.73 4.00 19.55
N GLU A 71 -13.87 4.28 18.91
CA GLU A 71 -14.58 5.57 18.97
C GLU A 71 -15.64 5.67 20.08
N GLU A 72 -15.62 4.82 21.12
CA GLU A 72 -16.58 4.92 22.23
C GLU A 72 -15.89 5.09 23.59
N ASN A 73 -15.19 6.22 23.76
CA ASN A 73 -14.95 6.78 25.09
C ASN A 73 -14.80 8.30 25.02
N ARG A 74 -15.91 9.00 24.80
CA ARG A 74 -16.03 10.44 25.01
C ARG A 74 -17.15 10.76 25.98
#